data_AF-A0A7C5MJ41-F1
#
_entry.id   AF-A0A7C5MJ41-F1
#
_cell.length_a   1.000
_cell.length_b   1.000
_cell.length_c   1.000
_cell.angle_alpha   90.00
_cell.angle_beta   90.00
_cell.angle_gamma   90.00
#
_symmetry.space_group_name_H-M   'P 1'
#
loop_
_entity.id
_entity.type
_entity.pdbx_description
1 polymer ?
#
loop_
_entity_poly.entity_id
_entity_poly.type
_entity_poly.pdbx_seq_one_letter_code
_entity_poly.pdbx_strand_id
1 'polypeptide(L)'
;MPVLSEAKQQIPQTESDEKYMRQALDLAVRAIGRTSPNPMVGALLVRDGAIVGSGWHRAAGTPHAEIHALKEAGAKARGSTLYVTLEPCCHYGRTPPCVDAIIDAGVKRVVAAMK
;
A
#
# COMPACT_ATOMS: atom_id res chain seq x y z
N MET A 1 -22.87 37.99 5.96
CA MET A 1 -23.52 36.69 5.72
C MET A 1 -22.44 35.62 5.67
N PRO A 2 -22.41 34.65 6.61
CA PRO A 2 -21.36 33.65 6.66
C PRO A 2 -21.69 32.52 5.68
N VAL A 3 -20.72 32.10 4.86
CA VAL A 3 -20.80 30.84 4.09
C VAL A 3 -19.75 29.88 4.66
N LEU A 4 -20.22 29.12 5.64
CA LEU A 4 -19.92 27.74 6.01
C LEU A 4 -18.68 27.03 5.43
N SER A 5 -17.96 26.41 6.37
CA SER A 5 -17.33 25.08 6.34
C SER A 5 -15.85 24.98 5.97
N GLU A 6 -15.01 25.29 6.96
CA GLU A 6 -13.68 24.70 7.16
C GLU A 6 -13.77 23.16 7.25
N ALA A 7 -12.83 22.46 6.60
CA ALA A 7 -12.10 21.27 7.10
C ALA A 7 -11.57 20.40 5.95
N LYS A 8 -10.35 20.67 5.47
CA LYS A 8 -9.51 19.65 4.84
C LYS A 8 -8.06 19.84 5.25
N GLN A 9 -7.69 19.21 6.36
CA GLN A 9 -6.40 18.53 6.56
C GLN A 9 -6.40 17.97 7.98
N GLN A 10 -6.68 16.68 8.13
CA GLN A 10 -6.27 15.94 9.32
C GLN A 10 -5.35 14.80 8.87
N ILE A 11 -4.06 15.05 8.94
CA ILE A 11 -3.03 14.00 8.96
C ILE A 11 -2.28 14.28 10.26
N PRO A 12 -2.58 13.55 11.35
CA PRO A 12 -1.74 12.36 11.62
C PRO A 12 -2.43 11.22 12.40
N GLN A 13 -2.11 9.97 12.07
CA GLN A 13 -2.23 8.83 12.99
C GLN A 13 -0.90 8.06 13.03
N THR A 14 0.14 8.70 13.56
CA THR A 14 1.51 8.17 13.56
C THR A 14 1.66 6.83 14.28
N GLU A 15 1.05 6.65 15.45
CA GLU A 15 1.15 5.38 16.20
C GLU A 15 0.45 4.21 15.48
N SER A 16 -0.71 4.48 14.87
CA SER A 16 -1.41 3.46 14.07
C SER A 16 -0.69 3.19 12.75
N ASP A 17 -0.12 4.23 12.13
CA ASP A 17 0.64 4.10 10.89
C ASP A 17 1.91 3.27 11.10
N GLU A 18 2.65 3.50 12.19
CA GLU A 18 3.81 2.68 12.55
C GLU A 18 3.42 1.22 12.78
N LYS A 19 2.31 0.97 13.49
CA LYS A 19 1.81 -0.39 13.72
C LYS A 19 1.53 -1.12 12.41
N TYR A 20 0.83 -0.49 11.48
CA TYR A 20 0.52 -1.10 10.18
C TYR A 20 1.76 -1.22 9.29
N MET A 21 2.67 -0.25 9.35
CA MET A 21 3.93 -0.33 8.62
C MET A 21 4.83 -1.46 9.12
N ARG A 22 4.90 -1.70 10.43
CA ARG A 22 5.59 -2.87 11.00
C ARG A 22 5.02 -4.18 10.45
N GLN A 23 3.69 -4.30 10.37
CA GLN A 23 3.06 -5.48 9.76
C GLN A 23 3.37 -5.61 8.25
N ALA A 24 3.45 -4.49 7.52
CA ALA A 24 3.86 -4.50 6.12
C ALA A 24 5.33 -4.96 5.97
N LEU A 25 6.22 -4.55 6.88
CA LEU A 25 7.60 -5.05 6.94
C LEU A 25 7.66 -6.56 7.23
N ASP A 26 6.83 -7.06 8.16
CA ASP A 26 6.74 -8.50 8.45
C ASP A 26 6.28 -9.30 7.21
N LEU A 27 5.41 -8.73 6.38
CA LEU A 27 5.03 -9.32 5.09
C LEU A 27 6.22 -9.33 4.11
N ALA A 28 6.98 -8.23 4.02
CA ALA A 28 8.16 -8.14 3.16
C ALA A 28 9.23 -9.20 3.49
N VAL A 29 9.43 -9.50 4.78
CA VAL A 29 10.36 -10.54 5.26
C VAL A 29 10.04 -11.93 4.69
N ARG A 30 8.79 -12.21 4.31
CA ARG A 30 8.40 -13.49 3.67
C ARG A 30 9.01 -13.69 2.28
N ALA A 31 9.58 -12.63 1.70
CA ALA A 31 10.22 -12.63 0.40
C ALA A 31 11.74 -12.91 0.46
N ILE A 32 12.32 -13.12 1.64
CA ILE A 32 13.76 -13.36 1.81
C ILE A 32 14.25 -14.46 0.88
N GLY A 33 15.29 -14.12 0.10
CA GLY A 33 15.97 -15.03 -0.82
C GLY A 33 15.19 -15.36 -2.10
N ARG A 34 14.04 -14.72 -2.37
CA ARG A 34 13.15 -15.10 -3.49
C ARG A 34 12.95 -14.04 -4.55
N THR A 35 13.23 -12.77 -4.24
CA THR A 35 12.90 -11.66 -5.15
C THR A 35 14.07 -11.12 -5.93
N SER A 36 15.33 -11.46 -5.60
CA SER A 36 16.51 -10.94 -6.30
C SER A 36 16.39 -11.08 -7.83
N PRO A 37 16.66 -10.03 -8.62
CA PRO A 37 17.25 -8.73 -8.24
C PRO A 37 16.25 -7.69 -7.67
N ASN A 38 14.96 -8.00 -7.61
CA ASN A 38 13.93 -7.10 -7.12
C ASN A 38 13.95 -6.97 -5.57
N PRO A 39 13.53 -5.81 -5.03
CA PRO A 39 13.44 -5.61 -3.59
C PRO A 39 12.37 -6.49 -2.94
N MET A 40 12.53 -6.73 -1.65
CA MET A 40 11.47 -7.29 -0.82
C MET A 40 10.49 -6.17 -0.47
N VAL A 41 9.23 -6.33 -0.89
CA VAL A 41 8.19 -5.33 -0.65
C VAL A 41 7.00 -6.01 0.00
N GLY A 42 6.45 -5.38 1.02
CA GLY A 42 5.19 -5.72 1.66
C GLY A 42 4.19 -4.57 1.54
N ALA A 43 2.91 -4.90 1.50
CA ALA A 43 1.79 -3.97 1.37
C ALA A 43 0.60 -4.39 2.23
N LEU A 44 -0.08 -3.42 2.82
CA LEU A 44 -1.25 -3.60 3.68
C LEU A 44 -2.31 -2.53 3.36
N LEU A 45 -3.55 -2.92 3.16
CA LEU A 45 -4.67 -1.99 3.00
C LEU A 45 -5.52 -1.99 4.27
N VAL A 46 -5.77 -0.80 4.81
CA VAL A 46 -6.56 -0.58 6.02
C VAL A 46 -7.71 0.34 5.73
N ARG A 47 -8.91 -0.06 6.13
CA ARG A 47 -10.13 0.73 6.03
C ARG A 47 -10.88 0.65 7.35
N ASP A 48 -11.28 1.82 7.87
CA ASP A 48 -12.04 1.93 9.12
C ASP A 48 -11.41 1.15 10.28
N GLY A 49 -10.07 1.16 10.35
CA GLY A 49 -9.27 0.46 11.37
C GLY A 49 -9.11 -1.05 11.16
N ALA A 50 -9.69 -1.63 10.11
CA ALA A 50 -9.58 -3.04 9.78
C ALA A 50 -8.65 -3.27 8.58
N ILE A 51 -7.85 -4.33 8.64
CA ILE A 51 -7.05 -4.80 7.51
C ILE A 51 -8.01 -5.45 6.52
N VAL A 52 -8.05 -4.92 5.31
CA VAL A 52 -8.93 -5.41 4.23
C VAL A 52 -8.16 -6.14 3.14
N GLY A 53 -6.83 -6.00 3.09
CA GLY A 53 -5.99 -6.76 2.17
C GLY A 53 -4.52 -6.66 2.53
N SER A 54 -3.75 -7.66 2.12
CA SER A 54 -2.33 -7.81 2.42
C SER A 54 -1.58 -8.41 1.24
N GLY A 55 -0.29 -8.11 1.13
CA GLY A 55 0.50 -8.60 0.01
C GLY A 55 2.00 -8.48 0.26
N TRP A 56 2.75 -9.33 -0.43
CA TRP A 56 4.20 -9.21 -0.56
C TRP A 56 4.63 -9.66 -1.94
N HIS A 57 5.76 -9.13 -2.41
CA HIS A 57 6.33 -9.56 -3.69
C HIS A 57 6.91 -10.97 -3.56
N ARG A 58 6.38 -11.94 -4.32
CA ARG A 58 6.69 -13.36 -4.13
C ARG A 58 7.97 -13.79 -4.85
N ALA A 59 8.21 -13.27 -6.04
CA ALA A 59 9.36 -13.57 -6.89
C ALA A 59 9.49 -12.53 -8.02
N ALA A 60 10.69 -12.34 -8.56
CA ALA A 60 10.92 -11.42 -9.68
C ALA A 60 10.03 -11.74 -10.89
N GLY A 61 9.42 -10.71 -11.48
CA GLY A 61 8.51 -10.84 -12.63
C GLY A 61 7.08 -11.28 -12.29
N THR A 62 6.78 -11.57 -11.03
CA THR A 62 5.41 -11.77 -10.53
C THR A 62 4.81 -10.43 -10.06
N PRO A 63 3.49 -10.36 -9.81
CA PRO A 63 2.87 -9.14 -9.31
C PRO A 63 3.58 -8.58 -8.06
N HIS A 64 3.60 -7.26 -7.95
CA HIS A 64 4.15 -6.58 -6.77
C HIS A 64 3.20 -6.68 -5.57
N ALA A 65 3.69 -6.29 -4.39
CA ALA A 65 2.98 -6.42 -3.13
C ALA A 65 1.62 -5.69 -3.16
N GLU A 66 1.59 -4.50 -3.74
CA GLU A 66 0.41 -3.63 -3.86
C GLU A 66 -0.69 -4.33 -4.65
N ILE A 67 -0.33 -5.02 -5.74
CA ILE A 67 -1.29 -5.76 -6.57
C ILE A 67 -1.91 -6.93 -5.79
N HIS A 68 -1.12 -7.63 -4.98
CA HIS A 68 -1.63 -8.69 -4.12
C HIS A 68 -2.59 -8.14 -3.06
N ALA A 69 -2.23 -7.04 -2.38
CA ALA A 69 -3.08 -6.41 -1.38
C ALA A 69 -4.38 -5.89 -1.98
N LEU A 70 -4.32 -5.21 -3.14
CA LEU A 70 -5.49 -4.70 -3.87
C LEU A 70 -6.44 -5.82 -4.29
N LYS A 71 -5.90 -6.94 -4.79
CA LYS A 71 -6.70 -8.12 -5.16
C LYS A 71 -7.42 -8.73 -3.97
N GLU A 72 -6.74 -8.86 -2.83
CA GLU A 72 -7.35 -9.37 -1.59
C GLU A 72 -8.45 -8.41 -1.08
N ALA A 73 -8.21 -7.10 -1.14
CA ALA A 73 -9.17 -6.10 -0.68
C ALA A 73 -10.41 -5.96 -1.60
N GLY A 74 -10.25 -6.17 -2.90
CA GLY A 74 -11.30 -5.98 -3.89
C GLY A 74 -11.97 -4.60 -3.74
N ALA A 75 -13.31 -4.57 -3.69
CA ALA A 75 -14.07 -3.33 -3.54
C ALA A 75 -13.78 -2.55 -2.25
N LYS A 76 -13.22 -3.20 -1.22
CA LYS A 76 -12.88 -2.54 0.06
C LYS A 76 -11.64 -1.65 -0.05
N ALA A 77 -10.84 -1.78 -1.12
CA ALA A 77 -9.69 -0.93 -1.37
C ALA A 77 -10.08 0.55 -1.55
N ARG A 78 -11.29 0.82 -2.06
CA ARG A 78 -11.78 2.19 -2.27
C ARG A 78 -11.93 2.92 -0.93
N GLY A 79 -11.31 4.10 -0.83
CA GLY A 79 -11.32 4.92 0.38
C GLY A 79 -10.36 4.48 1.49
N SER A 80 -9.58 3.41 1.27
CA SER A 80 -8.64 2.87 2.25
C SER A 80 -7.30 3.63 2.30
N THR A 81 -6.49 3.31 3.31
CA THR A 81 -5.07 3.68 3.39
C THR A 81 -4.20 2.48 3.00
N LEU A 82 -3.28 2.68 2.06
CA LEU A 82 -2.23 1.71 1.70
C LEU A 82 -0.96 2.00 2.51
N TYR A 83 -0.46 1.00 3.21
CA TYR A 83 0.87 0.98 3.82
C TYR A 83 1.78 0.13 2.96
N VAL A 84 2.88 0.69 2.48
CA VAL A 84 3.80 -0.01 1.57
C VAL A 84 5.24 0.24 1.99
N THR A 85 6.08 -0.80 1.96
CA THR A 85 7.44 -0.73 2.51
C THR A 85 8.46 -0.04 1.60
N LEU A 86 8.06 0.29 0.37
CA LEU A 86 8.87 1.01 -0.62
C LEU A 86 7.92 1.89 -1.46
N GLU A 87 8.44 2.94 -2.08
CA GLU A 87 7.66 3.74 -3.02
C GLU A 87 7.05 2.86 -4.14
N PRO A 88 5.74 2.98 -4.42
CA PRO A 88 5.09 2.26 -5.51
C PRO A 88 5.70 2.62 -6.87
N CYS A 89 5.92 1.62 -7.73
CA CYS A 89 6.53 1.86 -9.03
C CYS A 89 5.60 2.67 -9.97
N CYS A 90 6.20 3.63 -10.68
CA CYS A 90 5.53 4.54 -11.61
C CYS A 90 5.99 4.39 -13.08
N HIS A 91 6.79 3.36 -13.38
CA HIS A 91 7.32 3.09 -14.71
C HIS A 91 6.79 1.76 -15.26
N TYR A 92 6.74 1.66 -16.59
CA TYR A 92 6.43 0.41 -17.28
C TYR A 92 7.66 -0.48 -17.36
N GLY A 93 7.63 -1.61 -16.66
CA GLY A 93 8.67 -2.62 -16.67
C GLY A 93 8.15 -3.95 -17.21
N ARG A 94 8.46 -5.05 -16.53
CA ARG A 94 7.90 -6.39 -16.82
C ARG A 94 6.40 -6.48 -16.48
N THR A 95 5.94 -5.63 -15.57
CA THR A 95 4.54 -5.48 -15.17
C THR A 95 4.12 -4.01 -15.32
N PRO A 96 2.82 -3.72 -15.47
CA PRO A 96 2.30 -2.36 -15.38
C PRO A 96 2.67 -1.69 -14.04
N PRO A 97 2.71 -0.35 -13.98
CA PRO A 97 3.03 0.38 -12.76
C PRO A 97 1.97 0.16 -11.68
N CYS A 98 2.41 0.07 -10.42
CA CYS A 98 1.52 -0.09 -9.28
C CYS A 98 0.65 1.16 -9.06
N VAL A 99 1.17 2.35 -9.38
CA VAL A 99 0.48 3.63 -9.17
C VAL A 99 -0.86 3.67 -9.90
N ASP A 100 -0.93 3.20 -11.15
CA ASP A 100 -2.18 3.16 -11.92
C ASP A 100 -3.23 2.31 -11.21
N ALA A 101 -2.86 1.10 -10.76
CA ALA A 101 -3.75 0.20 -10.05
C ALA A 101 -4.22 0.76 -8.69
N ILE A 102 -3.36 1.49 -7.98
CA ILE A 102 -3.68 2.14 -6.71
C ILE A 102 -4.70 3.27 -6.92
N ILE A 103 -4.51 4.08 -7.97
CA ILE A 103 -5.41 5.17 -8.34
C ILE A 103 -6.77 4.60 -8.77
N ASP A 104 -6.77 3.60 -9.66
CA ASP A 104 -8.00 2.96 -10.17
C ASP A 104 -8.81 2.30 -9.04
N ALA A 105 -8.13 1.69 -8.07
CA ALA A 105 -8.77 1.13 -6.89
C ALA A 105 -9.38 2.20 -5.95
N GLY A 106 -9.06 3.47 -6.16
CA GLY A 106 -9.55 4.59 -5.36
C GLY A 106 -9.00 4.60 -3.94
N VAL A 107 -7.74 4.17 -3.75
CA VAL A 107 -7.02 4.32 -2.47
C VAL A 107 -6.91 5.80 -2.13
N LYS A 108 -7.26 6.17 -0.89
CA LYS A 108 -7.37 7.58 -0.48
C LYS A 108 -6.06 8.15 0.06
N ARG A 109 -5.23 7.30 0.64
CA ARG A 109 -3.98 7.69 1.30
C ARG A 109 -2.94 6.59 1.12
N VAL A 110 -1.70 6.97 0.86
CA VAL A 110 -0.55 6.06 0.82
C VAL A 110 0.43 6.51 1.90
N VAL A 111 0.88 5.55 2.71
CA VAL A 111 1.97 5.70 3.67
C VAL A 111 3.08 4.79 3.18
N ALA A 112 4.16 5.38 2.70
CA ALA A 112 5.32 4.66 2.19
C ALA A 112 6.46 4.71 3.20
N ALA A 113 7.08 3.57 3.49
CA ALA A 113 8.39 3.56 4.11
C ALA A 113 9.47 3.77 3.05
N MET A 114 10.62 4.24 3.51
CA MET A 114 11.84 4.40 2.74
C MET A 114 13.02 3.96 3.59
N LYS A 115 14.05 3.44 2.93
CA LYS A 115 15.34 3.13 3.54
C LYS A 115 16.32 4.24 3.17
#